data_AF-A0A448ZDS2-F1
#
_entry.id   AF-A0A448ZDS2-F1
#
_cell.length_a   1.000
_cell.length_b   1.000
_cell.length_c   1.000
_cell.angle_alpha   90.00
_cell.angle_beta   90.00
_cell.angle_gamma   90.00
#
_symmetry.space_group_name_H-M   'P 1'
#
loop_
_entity.id
_entity.type
_entity.pdbx_description
1 polymer ?
#
loop_
_entity_poly.entity_id
_entity_poly.type
_entity_poly.pdbx_seq_one_letter_code
_entity_poly.pdbx_strand_id
1 'polypeptide(L)'
;MDESEPPTPKKTTRVFVLLGQSNMVGMGTVQGADTEGTLQHAVQQKKLYRYLVDAATGEWKEVVDPSVRNIFTMGSGNDPRDGVRQNELLTVKHSRMIGPEIGIGCVLGRWRRSEAAARTPTPNGSSSSSNRSSHPNDEIETVLLKSCIGNRSLGWDLLPPGSPSFEHTEPSSGKKWTYAGYGQSPSRWEAGTDPVPDPSWHAGEQYDGDVRRARRVLEGLSGDGENDGAVSVAGFFFWQGDKDRYDLAYAGRYKENLARLVRALRKDFGAPGAPFVLATLGQTARDQAGTGADGLIFEAQTGLQELPEFSGNAFCVYSKPFCHGGASNGHYNHNAETYMDVGLAMGRAMVDLLADDATQSPGPTGIL
;
A
#
# COMPACT_ATOMS: atom_id res chain seq x y z
N MET A 1 -48.82 11.51 15.51
CA MET A 1 -47.44 12.02 15.56
C MET A 1 -46.57 10.80 15.51
N ASP A 2 -46.03 10.51 14.32
CA ASP A 2 -45.04 9.46 14.13
C ASP A 2 -43.73 10.20 13.88
N GLU A 3 -43.02 10.54 14.96
CA GLU A 3 -41.65 11.03 14.86
C GLU A 3 -40.77 9.79 14.66
N SER A 4 -40.71 9.30 13.43
CA SER A 4 -39.69 8.33 13.04
C SER A 4 -38.32 8.97 13.31
N GLU A 5 -37.52 8.35 14.18
CA GLU A 5 -36.13 8.79 14.42
C GLU A 5 -35.42 9.02 13.07
N PRO A 6 -34.65 10.11 12.93
CA PRO A 6 -33.86 10.31 11.72
C PRO A 6 -32.91 9.11 11.54
N PRO A 7 -32.74 8.61 10.31
CA PRO A 7 -31.90 7.44 10.07
C PRO A 7 -30.48 7.70 10.55
N THR A 8 -29.94 6.77 11.35
CA THR A 8 -28.54 6.80 11.79
C THR A 8 -27.62 6.93 10.58
N PRO A 9 -26.66 7.87 10.57
CA PRO A 9 -25.70 8.01 9.48
C PRO A 9 -24.96 6.68 9.23
N LYS A 10 -24.96 6.18 7.99
CA LYS A 10 -24.24 4.95 7.65
C LYS A 10 -22.73 5.19 7.74
N LYS A 11 -22.05 4.38 8.56
CA LYS A 11 -20.58 4.34 8.67
C LYS A 11 -19.97 4.21 7.28
N THR A 12 -18.97 5.02 6.93
CA THR A 12 -18.29 4.92 5.62
C THR A 12 -16.84 4.48 5.84
N THR A 13 -16.52 3.27 5.40
CA THR A 13 -15.20 2.67 5.55
C THR A 13 -14.39 2.87 4.26
N ARG A 14 -13.27 3.57 4.36
CA ARG A 14 -12.30 3.76 3.26
C ARG A 14 -11.13 2.81 3.46
N VAL A 15 -10.95 1.90 2.51
CA VAL A 15 -9.90 0.89 2.54
C VAL A 15 -8.76 1.27 1.62
N PHE A 16 -7.54 1.28 2.15
CA PHE A 16 -6.32 1.50 1.41
C PHE A 16 -5.56 0.18 1.32
N VAL A 17 -5.39 -0.34 0.10
CA VAL A 17 -4.74 -1.63 -0.10
C VAL A 17 -3.23 -1.44 -0.25
N LEU A 18 -2.45 -2.10 0.61
CA LEU A 18 -0.98 -2.04 0.65
C LEU A 18 -0.43 -3.33 0.04
N LEU A 19 0.30 -3.19 -1.08
CA LEU A 19 0.85 -4.29 -1.87
C LEU A 19 2.35 -4.12 -2.07
N GLY A 20 3.05 -5.20 -2.40
CA GLY A 20 4.46 -5.15 -2.76
C GLY A 20 5.22 -6.40 -2.33
N GLN A 21 6.41 -6.20 -1.77
CA GLN A 21 7.26 -7.28 -1.26
C GLN A 21 7.67 -7.06 0.21
N SER A 22 8.83 -7.60 0.63
CA SER A 22 9.29 -7.58 2.02
C SER A 22 9.41 -6.18 2.64
N ASN A 23 9.71 -5.14 1.85
CA ASN A 23 9.76 -3.77 2.37
C ASN A 23 8.36 -3.21 2.66
N MET A 24 7.34 -3.62 1.91
CA MET A 24 5.93 -3.35 2.27
C MET A 24 5.49 -4.18 3.48
N VAL A 25 5.89 -5.47 3.54
CA VAL A 25 5.62 -6.34 4.71
C VAL A 25 6.14 -5.69 5.98
N GLY A 26 7.35 -5.13 5.94
CA GLY A 26 7.94 -4.39 7.04
C GLY A 26 8.99 -5.18 7.78
N MET A 27 10.19 -4.62 7.82
CA MET A 27 11.37 -5.22 8.46
C MET A 27 12.12 -4.19 9.33
N GLY A 28 11.51 -3.04 9.63
CA GLY A 28 12.10 -2.01 10.48
C GLY A 28 12.00 -2.39 11.95
N THR A 29 13.13 -2.49 12.65
CA THR A 29 13.18 -2.96 14.04
C THR A 29 12.59 -1.93 15.02
N VAL A 30 11.66 -2.38 15.86
CA VAL A 30 11.00 -1.49 16.84
C VAL A 30 11.85 -1.25 18.09
N GLN A 31 12.37 -2.30 18.72
CA GLN A 31 13.01 -2.24 20.03
C GLN A 31 14.52 -1.99 19.94
N GLY A 32 15.07 -1.21 20.87
CA GLY A 32 16.51 -0.95 21.01
C GLY A 32 16.85 0.53 21.24
N ALA A 33 16.51 1.09 22.41
CA ALA A 33 16.72 2.52 22.74
C ALA A 33 18.14 3.05 22.48
N ASP A 34 19.17 2.21 22.66
CA ASP A 34 20.58 2.57 22.45
C ASP A 34 21.13 2.09 21.09
N THR A 35 20.26 1.57 20.22
CA THR A 35 20.63 1.05 18.91
C THR A 35 20.09 1.97 17.82
N GLU A 36 20.99 2.70 17.16
CA GLU A 36 20.63 3.56 16.04
C GLU A 36 19.90 2.77 14.93
N GLY A 37 18.89 3.41 14.34
CA GLY A 37 18.03 2.81 13.33
C GLY A 37 16.83 2.05 13.87
N THR A 38 16.73 1.78 15.17
CA THR A 38 15.48 1.25 15.76
C THR A 38 14.46 2.37 15.98
N LEU A 39 13.17 2.01 16.00
CA LEU A 39 12.10 3.00 16.23
C LEU A 39 12.18 3.57 17.66
N GLN A 40 12.49 2.74 18.65
CA GLN A 40 12.65 3.17 20.03
C GLN A 40 13.78 4.20 20.17
N HIS A 41 14.93 3.97 19.52
CA HIS A 41 16.03 4.93 19.50
C HIS A 41 15.61 6.25 18.84
N ALA A 42 14.95 6.20 17.69
CA ALA A 42 14.47 7.40 17.00
C ALA A 42 13.52 8.23 17.88
N VAL A 43 12.62 7.58 18.61
CA VAL A 43 11.65 8.25 19.49
C VAL A 43 12.27 8.79 20.77
N GLN A 44 13.16 8.02 21.39
CA GLN A 44 13.71 8.35 22.72
C GLN A 44 14.94 9.24 22.64
N GLN A 45 15.86 8.99 21.71
CA GLN A 45 17.12 9.72 21.59
C GLN A 45 17.02 10.87 20.59
N LYS A 46 16.52 10.60 19.37
CA LYS A 46 16.40 11.62 18.31
C LYS A 46 15.14 12.50 18.43
N LYS A 47 14.23 12.16 19.36
CA LYS A 47 12.93 12.82 19.57
C LYS A 47 12.05 12.91 18.32
N LEU A 48 12.22 11.96 17.40
CA LEU A 48 11.35 11.80 16.23
C LEU A 48 10.06 11.08 16.62
N TYR A 49 9.02 11.21 15.79
CA TYR A 49 7.76 10.44 15.90
C TYR A 49 7.13 10.40 17.31
N ARG A 50 7.29 11.46 18.12
CA ARG A 50 6.81 11.51 19.52
C ARG A 50 5.31 11.28 19.69
N TYR A 51 4.53 11.44 18.62
CA TYR A 51 3.10 11.13 18.61
C TYR A 51 2.78 9.63 18.77
N LEU A 52 3.76 8.73 18.60
CA LEU A 52 3.61 7.28 18.79
C LEU A 52 3.65 6.85 20.27
N VAL A 53 4.13 7.72 21.16
CA VAL A 53 4.24 7.42 22.60
C VAL A 53 3.34 8.33 23.41
N ASP A 54 2.95 7.85 24.59
CA ASP A 54 2.32 8.70 25.58
C ASP A 54 3.30 9.79 26.06
N ALA A 55 2.81 11.01 26.18
CA ALA A 55 3.67 12.15 26.50
C ALA A 55 4.14 12.13 27.96
N ALA A 56 3.36 11.55 28.87
CA ALA A 56 3.65 11.49 30.30
C ALA A 56 4.55 10.31 30.64
N THR A 57 4.28 9.12 30.10
CA THR A 57 5.04 7.90 30.43
C THR A 57 6.20 7.63 29.47
N GLY A 58 6.12 8.13 28.23
CA GLY A 58 7.08 7.79 27.17
C GLY A 58 6.94 6.36 26.62
N GLU A 59 5.92 5.62 27.06
CA GLU A 59 5.60 4.28 26.56
C GLU A 59 4.85 4.32 25.23
N TRP A 60 4.92 3.25 24.44
CA TRP A 60 4.11 3.11 23.23
C TRP A 60 2.62 3.21 23.56
N LYS A 61 1.89 4.01 22.79
CA LYS A 61 0.44 4.10 22.92
C LYS A 61 -0.21 2.76 22.60
N GLU A 62 -1.25 2.41 23.35
CA GLU A 62 -2.15 1.30 23.01
C GLU A 62 -2.74 1.48 21.61
N VAL A 63 -3.19 2.70 21.32
CA VAL A 63 -3.74 3.10 20.04
C VAL A 63 -3.10 4.43 19.63
N VAL A 64 -2.39 4.43 18.50
CA VAL A 64 -1.81 5.63 17.91
C VAL A 64 -2.91 6.49 17.29
N ASP A 65 -3.86 5.84 16.62
CA ASP A 65 -4.96 6.50 15.96
C ASP A 65 -6.24 5.62 15.98
N PRO A 66 -7.30 6.03 16.69
CA PRO A 66 -8.50 5.22 16.84
C PRO A 66 -9.39 5.17 15.58
N SER A 67 -9.16 6.04 14.58
CA SER A 67 -9.89 6.00 13.31
C SER A 67 -9.20 5.16 12.24
N VAL A 68 -8.08 4.50 12.58
CA VAL A 68 -7.30 3.69 11.66
C VAL A 68 -7.20 2.26 12.18
N ARG A 69 -7.73 1.31 11.41
CA ARG A 69 -7.52 -0.12 11.59
C ARG A 69 -6.41 -0.60 10.67
N ASN A 70 -5.48 -1.38 11.20
CA ASN A 70 -4.42 -2.04 10.45
C ASN A 70 -4.73 -3.53 10.34
N ILE A 71 -4.98 -3.99 9.11
CA ILE A 71 -5.20 -5.40 8.78
C ILE A 71 -4.06 -5.86 7.88
N PHE A 72 -3.39 -6.94 8.29
CA PHE A 72 -2.37 -7.58 7.47
C PHE A 72 -2.77 -9.03 7.20
N THR A 73 -2.88 -9.38 5.93
CA THR A 73 -3.01 -10.77 5.46
C THR A 73 -1.81 -11.16 4.61
N MET A 74 -1.38 -12.42 4.73
CA MET A 74 -0.17 -12.89 4.06
C MET A 74 -0.28 -14.38 3.72
N GLY A 75 0.15 -14.73 2.52
CA GLY A 75 0.28 -16.10 2.03
C GLY A 75 1.18 -16.14 0.79
N SER A 76 1.66 -17.33 0.44
CA SER A 76 2.42 -17.55 -0.80
C SER A 76 1.49 -18.14 -1.86
N GLY A 77 1.19 -17.39 -2.92
CA GLY A 77 0.30 -17.87 -3.99
C GLY A 77 -1.03 -18.41 -3.44
N ASN A 78 -1.32 -19.67 -3.76
CA ASN A 78 -2.47 -20.44 -3.30
C ASN A 78 -2.26 -21.28 -2.01
N ASP A 79 -1.20 -21.03 -1.24
CA ASP A 79 -0.89 -21.79 -0.01
C ASP A 79 -2.08 -21.80 0.97
N PRO A 80 -2.56 -22.98 1.42
CA PRO A 80 -3.70 -23.08 2.34
C PRO A 80 -3.42 -22.55 3.75
N ARG A 81 -2.16 -22.25 4.08
CA ARG A 81 -1.76 -21.62 5.35
C ARG A 81 -1.90 -20.10 5.30
N ASP A 82 -2.47 -19.55 4.24
CA ASP A 82 -2.76 -18.12 4.13
C ASP A 82 -3.76 -17.63 5.19
N GLY A 83 -3.78 -16.32 5.47
CA GLY A 83 -4.71 -15.79 6.47
C GLY A 83 -4.37 -14.42 7.00
N VAL A 84 -5.24 -13.91 7.86
CA VAL A 84 -5.05 -12.65 8.59
C VAL A 84 -4.03 -12.87 9.70
N ARG A 85 -2.96 -12.07 9.70
CA ARG A 85 -1.88 -12.08 10.69
C ARG A 85 -2.04 -10.99 11.74
N GLN A 86 -2.71 -9.91 11.37
CA GLN A 86 -2.95 -8.76 12.22
C GLN A 86 -4.31 -8.16 11.85
N ASN A 87 -5.09 -7.81 12.86
CA ASN A 87 -6.33 -7.04 12.73
C ASN A 87 -6.53 -6.27 14.05
N GLU A 88 -5.98 -5.07 14.12
CA GLU A 88 -6.03 -4.22 15.31
C GLU A 88 -6.12 -2.75 14.92
N LEU A 89 -6.44 -1.88 15.88
CA LEU A 89 -6.27 -0.45 15.69
C LEU A 89 -4.79 -0.13 15.52
N LEU A 90 -4.48 0.96 14.80
CA LEU A 90 -3.11 1.32 14.48
C LEU A 90 -2.29 1.50 15.77
N THR A 91 -1.30 0.64 15.95
CA THR A 91 -0.41 0.65 17.11
C THR A 91 0.97 0.11 16.75
N VAL A 92 1.97 0.52 17.53
CA VAL A 92 3.34 -0.01 17.48
C VAL A 92 3.60 -0.97 18.65
N LYS A 93 2.75 -0.93 19.69
CA LYS A 93 3.00 -1.59 20.98
C LYS A 93 3.23 -3.10 20.85
N HIS A 94 2.51 -3.76 19.95
CA HIS A 94 2.57 -5.21 19.75
C HIS A 94 3.52 -5.62 18.62
N SER A 95 4.20 -4.66 17.98
CA SER A 95 5.02 -4.89 16.79
C SER A 95 6.49 -5.09 17.15
N ARG A 96 7.08 -6.18 16.68
CA ARG A 96 8.56 -6.34 16.69
C ARG A 96 9.22 -5.59 15.54
N MET A 97 8.54 -5.58 14.39
CA MET A 97 8.95 -4.91 13.18
C MET A 97 7.79 -4.09 12.63
N ILE A 98 8.11 -3.01 11.91
CA ILE A 98 7.15 -2.17 11.20
C ILE A 98 7.48 -2.10 9.72
N GLY A 99 6.45 -1.97 8.90
CA GLY A 99 6.54 -1.50 7.53
C GLY A 99 6.14 -0.03 7.41
N PRO A 100 5.82 0.44 6.19
CA PRO A 100 5.38 1.82 5.99
C PRO A 100 3.98 2.08 6.56
N GLU A 101 3.23 1.05 6.98
CA GLU A 101 1.84 1.18 7.44
C GLU A 101 1.68 2.15 8.62
N ILE A 102 2.67 2.24 9.52
CA ILE A 102 2.58 3.13 10.68
C ILE A 102 2.60 4.60 10.23
N GLY A 103 3.54 4.96 9.36
CA GLY A 103 3.63 6.29 8.77
C GLY A 103 2.41 6.65 7.93
N ILE A 104 1.98 5.73 7.05
CA ILE A 104 0.79 5.89 6.19
C ILE A 104 -0.46 6.11 7.05
N GLY A 105 -0.67 5.24 8.04
CA GLY A 105 -1.83 5.29 8.93
C GLY A 105 -1.92 6.58 9.72
N CYS A 106 -0.79 7.06 10.27
CA CYS A 106 -0.76 8.33 10.99
C CYS A 106 -1.13 9.53 10.12
N VAL A 107 -0.81 9.51 8.83
CA VAL A 107 -1.18 10.60 7.91
C VAL A 107 -2.66 10.49 7.54
N LEU A 108 -3.12 9.31 7.12
CA LEU A 108 -4.50 9.12 6.71
C LEU A 108 -5.49 9.32 7.87
N GLY A 109 -5.18 8.83 9.07
CA GLY A 109 -6.03 9.04 10.26
C GLY A 109 -6.22 10.51 10.60
N ARG A 110 -5.14 11.30 10.57
CA ARG A 110 -5.20 12.76 10.77
C ARG A 110 -6.03 13.45 9.70
N TRP A 111 -5.80 13.11 8.44
CA TRP A 111 -6.59 13.67 7.32
C TRP A 111 -8.07 13.37 7.48
N ARG A 112 -8.44 12.13 7.79
CA ARG A 112 -9.85 11.72 7.97
C ARG A 112 -10.52 12.43 9.13
N ARG A 113 -9.82 12.66 10.24
CA ARG A 113 -10.35 13.49 11.33
C ARG A 113 -10.53 14.94 10.92
N SER A 114 -9.63 15.51 10.12
CA SER A 114 -9.82 16.87 9.60
C SER A 114 -11.01 16.97 8.65
N GLU A 115 -11.22 15.98 7.77
CA GLU A 115 -12.43 15.90 6.93
C GLU A 115 -13.70 15.84 7.78
N ALA A 116 -13.70 15.00 8.83
CA ALA A 116 -14.84 14.84 9.73
C ALA A 116 -15.16 16.14 10.48
N ALA A 117 -14.13 16.78 11.05
CA ALA A 117 -14.28 18.03 11.78
C ALA A 117 -14.80 19.18 10.90
N ALA A 118 -14.44 19.21 9.62
CA ALA A 118 -14.93 20.21 8.67
C ALA A 118 -16.41 20.03 8.28
N ARG A 119 -16.97 18.82 8.45
CA ARG A 119 -18.37 18.51 8.10
C ARG A 119 -19.36 18.79 9.24
N THR A 120 -18.89 18.89 10.47
CA THR A 120 -19.74 19.20 11.63
C THR A 120 -19.89 20.72 11.76
N PRO A 121 -21.10 21.30 11.57
CA PRO A 121 -21.29 22.73 11.78
C PRO A 121 -21.04 23.09 13.24
N THR A 122 -20.39 24.23 13.49
CA THR A 122 -20.32 24.83 14.83
C THR A 122 -21.75 25.05 15.34
N PRO A 123 -22.13 24.58 16.55
CA PRO A 123 -23.48 24.79 17.06
C PRO A 123 -23.71 26.28 17.33
N ASN A 124 -24.51 26.93 16.49
CA ASN A 124 -25.15 28.19 16.84
C ASN A 124 -26.26 27.89 17.84
N GLY A 125 -25.99 28.10 19.13
CA GLY A 125 -26.96 28.45 20.16
C GLY A 125 -28.12 27.48 20.45
N SER A 126 -28.21 27.12 21.73
CA SER A 126 -29.36 26.52 22.42
C SER A 126 -29.51 24.98 22.34
N SER A 127 -29.72 24.43 23.53
CA SER A 127 -29.60 23.05 23.96
C SER A 127 -30.82 22.17 23.68
N SER A 128 -30.59 20.91 23.35
CA SER A 128 -31.32 19.80 23.99
C SER A 128 -30.43 18.55 24.01
N SER A 129 -30.16 18.04 25.21
CA SER A 129 -29.33 16.86 25.45
C SER A 129 -30.08 15.58 25.10
N SER A 130 -29.74 14.96 23.98
CA SER A 130 -29.90 13.51 23.80
C SER A 130 -28.54 12.85 23.99
N ASN A 131 -28.40 12.11 25.08
CA ASN A 131 -27.16 11.48 25.49
C ASN A 131 -26.93 10.19 24.66
N ARG A 132 -26.40 10.34 23.44
CA ARG A 132 -25.64 9.27 22.77
C ARG A 132 -24.24 9.81 22.52
N SER A 133 -23.29 9.40 23.35
CA SER A 133 -21.87 9.59 23.09
C SER A 133 -21.43 8.57 22.03
N SER A 134 -21.79 8.78 20.76
CA SER A 134 -20.93 8.26 19.69
C SER A 134 -19.73 9.20 19.63
N HIS A 135 -18.52 8.68 19.81
CA HIS A 135 -17.34 9.48 19.53
C HIS A 135 -17.35 9.82 18.03
N PRO A 136 -16.90 11.01 17.60
CA PRO A 136 -16.83 11.37 16.18
C PRO A 136 -16.02 10.37 15.32
N ASN A 137 -15.20 9.52 15.96
CA ASN A 137 -14.43 8.46 15.32
C ASN A 137 -15.18 7.14 15.16
N ASP A 138 -16.35 6.95 15.79
CA ASP A 138 -17.12 5.69 15.69
C ASP A 138 -17.76 5.52 14.29
N GLU A 139 -17.89 6.62 13.55
CA GLU A 139 -18.60 6.68 12.26
C GLU A 139 -17.68 6.66 11.02
N ILE A 140 -16.36 6.76 11.21
CA ILE A 140 -15.39 6.84 10.11
C ILE A 140 -14.21 5.90 10.34
N GLU A 141 -14.13 4.84 9.54
CA GLU A 141 -13.05 3.87 9.60
C GLU A 141 -12.14 3.98 8.39
N THR A 142 -10.86 4.19 8.64
CA THR A 142 -9.79 4.02 7.67
C THR A 142 -9.21 2.64 7.88
N VAL A 143 -9.22 1.79 6.86
CA VAL A 143 -8.58 0.48 6.95
C VAL A 143 -7.33 0.51 6.09
N LEU A 144 -6.18 0.20 6.69
CA LEU A 144 -5.00 -0.22 5.96
C LEU A 144 -5.11 -1.73 5.77
N LEU A 145 -5.24 -2.18 4.53
CA LEU A 145 -5.32 -3.59 4.18
C LEU A 145 -4.04 -4.01 3.47
N LYS A 146 -3.06 -4.49 4.23
CA LYS A 146 -1.82 -5.04 3.68
C LYS A 146 -2.04 -6.47 3.22
N SER A 147 -1.73 -6.76 1.97
CA SER A 147 -1.79 -8.09 1.36
C SER A 147 -0.57 -8.30 0.47
N CYS A 148 0.52 -8.79 1.07
CA CYS A 148 1.78 -9.01 0.35
C CYS A 148 2.72 -9.95 1.12
N ILE A 149 3.71 -10.50 0.42
CA ILE A 149 4.79 -11.33 0.99
C ILE A 149 6.15 -10.98 0.36
N GLY A 150 7.24 -11.29 1.04
CA GLY A 150 8.60 -11.06 0.54
C GLY A 150 9.02 -11.94 -0.64
N ASN A 151 10.10 -11.52 -1.32
CA ASN A 151 10.74 -12.26 -2.43
C ASN A 151 9.79 -12.52 -3.61
N ARG A 152 9.14 -11.46 -4.13
CA ARG A 152 8.18 -11.53 -5.25
C ARG A 152 8.53 -10.48 -6.31
N SER A 153 8.68 -10.95 -7.54
CA SER A 153 8.98 -10.18 -8.75
C SER A 153 7.70 -9.67 -9.39
N LEU A 154 7.70 -8.44 -9.91
CA LEU A 154 6.60 -7.92 -10.72
C LEU A 154 6.57 -8.57 -12.11
N GLY A 155 7.74 -8.90 -12.67
CA GLY A 155 7.86 -9.58 -13.95
C GLY A 155 7.47 -11.07 -13.95
N TRP A 156 7.22 -11.66 -12.78
CA TRP A 156 6.92 -13.10 -12.66
C TRP A 156 5.83 -13.40 -11.64
N ASP A 157 6.10 -13.21 -10.35
CA ASP A 157 5.20 -13.66 -9.28
C ASP A 157 3.93 -12.81 -9.18
N LEU A 158 4.09 -11.49 -9.26
CA LEU A 158 3.03 -10.49 -9.21
C LEU A 158 2.59 -10.05 -10.62
N LEU A 159 2.95 -10.83 -11.65
CA LEU A 159 2.67 -10.47 -13.03
C LEU A 159 1.14 -10.30 -13.21
N PRO A 160 0.64 -9.14 -13.65
CA PRO A 160 -0.79 -8.89 -13.70
C PRO A 160 -1.52 -9.73 -14.77
N PRO A 161 -2.81 -10.03 -14.58
CA PRO A 161 -3.63 -10.73 -15.57
C PRO A 161 -3.56 -10.13 -16.98
N GLY A 162 -3.45 -10.98 -17.98
CA GLY A 162 -3.37 -10.57 -19.39
C GLY A 162 -2.01 -10.03 -19.84
N SER A 163 -0.96 -10.16 -19.02
CA SER A 163 0.41 -9.87 -19.44
C SER A 163 0.89 -10.93 -20.45
N PRO A 164 1.32 -10.55 -21.66
CA PRO A 164 1.76 -11.51 -22.68
C PRO A 164 3.17 -12.03 -22.39
N SER A 165 3.50 -13.18 -22.96
CA SER A 165 4.89 -13.63 -23.07
C SER A 165 5.69 -12.63 -23.89
N PHE A 166 7.00 -12.60 -23.68
CA PHE A 166 7.90 -11.79 -24.50
C PHE A 166 9.26 -12.45 -24.67
N GLU A 167 9.94 -12.14 -25.76
CA GLU A 167 11.30 -12.61 -25.97
C GLU A 167 12.33 -11.57 -25.51
N HIS A 168 13.46 -12.04 -24.99
CA HIS A 168 14.61 -11.21 -24.64
C HIS A 168 15.90 -11.96 -24.96
N THR A 169 16.85 -11.25 -25.60
CA THR A 169 18.19 -11.78 -25.83
C THR A 169 19.10 -11.35 -24.68
N GLU A 170 19.58 -12.32 -23.93
CA GLU A 170 20.46 -12.10 -22.79
C GLU A 170 21.81 -11.55 -23.26
N PRO A 171 22.21 -10.32 -22.87
CA PRO A 171 23.41 -9.69 -23.40
C PRO A 171 24.71 -10.44 -23.10
N SER A 172 24.77 -11.15 -21.96
CA SER A 172 25.97 -11.87 -21.52
C SER A 172 26.25 -13.15 -22.31
N SER A 173 25.20 -13.84 -22.78
CA SER A 173 25.33 -15.13 -23.46
C SER A 173 24.91 -15.10 -24.93
N GLY A 174 24.19 -14.06 -25.37
CA GLY A 174 23.56 -13.99 -26.68
C GLY A 174 22.35 -14.93 -26.82
N LYS A 175 22.01 -15.70 -25.78
CA LYS A 175 20.87 -16.62 -25.81
C LYS A 175 19.56 -15.86 -25.82
N LYS A 176 18.63 -16.34 -26.63
CA LYS A 176 17.27 -15.79 -26.71
C LYS A 176 16.34 -16.62 -25.84
N TRP A 177 15.63 -15.95 -24.94
CA TRP A 177 14.68 -16.56 -24.01
C TRP A 177 13.27 -16.05 -24.30
N THR A 178 12.28 -16.93 -24.20
CA THR A 178 10.88 -16.56 -24.05
C THR A 178 10.55 -16.51 -22.57
N TYR A 179 10.15 -15.34 -22.09
CA TYR A 179 9.66 -15.11 -20.75
C TYR A 179 8.16 -15.34 -20.69
N ALA A 180 7.72 -15.98 -19.61
CA ALA A 180 6.33 -16.35 -19.41
C ALA A 180 5.40 -15.14 -19.35
N GLY A 181 4.26 -15.25 -20.02
CA GLY A 181 3.09 -14.42 -19.78
C GLY A 181 2.28 -14.93 -18.59
N TYR A 182 1.29 -14.16 -18.17
CA TYR A 182 0.38 -14.52 -17.08
C TYR A 182 -0.25 -15.91 -17.31
N GLY A 183 -0.24 -16.75 -16.27
CA GLY A 183 -0.75 -18.13 -16.34
C GLY A 183 0.23 -19.16 -16.92
N GLN A 184 1.39 -18.74 -17.44
CA GLN A 184 2.37 -19.66 -18.02
C GLN A 184 3.46 -20.05 -17.02
N SER A 185 4.10 -21.20 -17.29
CA SER A 185 5.27 -21.68 -16.57
C SER A 185 6.18 -22.50 -17.49
N PRO A 186 7.50 -22.59 -17.23
CA PRO A 186 8.25 -21.97 -16.12
C PRO A 186 8.48 -20.48 -16.38
N SER A 187 9.25 -19.80 -15.54
CA SER A 187 9.47 -18.34 -15.63
C SER A 187 10.04 -17.86 -16.97
N ARG A 188 10.88 -18.68 -17.59
CA ARG A 188 11.36 -18.52 -18.97
C ARG A 188 11.86 -19.85 -19.54
N TRP A 189 11.90 -19.95 -20.86
CA TRP A 189 12.47 -21.09 -21.61
C TRP A 189 13.20 -20.59 -22.86
N GLU A 190 14.01 -21.44 -23.48
CA GLU A 190 14.77 -21.06 -24.68
C GLU A 190 13.81 -20.74 -25.82
N ALA A 191 14.05 -19.63 -26.53
CA ALA A 191 13.15 -19.21 -27.59
C ALA A 191 13.09 -20.24 -28.73
N GLY A 192 11.89 -20.56 -29.18
CA GLY A 192 11.65 -21.58 -30.21
C GLY A 192 11.57 -23.02 -29.70
N THR A 193 11.62 -23.24 -28.39
CA THR A 193 11.37 -24.56 -27.77
C THR A 193 10.04 -24.59 -27.03
N ASP A 194 9.53 -25.79 -26.78
CA ASP A 194 8.37 -26.01 -25.92
C ASP A 194 8.79 -25.95 -24.44
N PRO A 195 8.08 -25.19 -23.58
CA PRO A 195 8.37 -25.16 -22.15
C PRO A 195 8.01 -26.48 -21.48
N VAL A 196 8.76 -26.84 -20.44
CA VAL A 196 8.36 -27.87 -19.47
C VAL A 196 7.65 -27.17 -18.31
N PRO A 197 6.31 -27.28 -18.17
CA PRO A 197 5.57 -26.52 -17.16
C PRO A 197 6.02 -26.84 -15.73
N ASP A 198 6.14 -25.80 -14.91
CA ASP A 198 6.25 -25.95 -13.45
C ASP A 198 4.85 -26.13 -12.87
N PRO A 199 4.52 -27.27 -12.24
CA PRO A 199 3.21 -27.52 -11.66
C PRO A 199 2.99 -26.80 -10.33
N SER A 200 4.05 -26.25 -9.72
CA SER A 200 4.00 -25.63 -8.39
C SER A 200 3.79 -24.12 -8.42
N TRP A 201 4.11 -23.49 -9.56
CA TRP A 201 4.07 -22.03 -9.68
C TRP A 201 3.93 -21.58 -11.14
N HIS A 202 3.22 -20.48 -11.36
CA HIS A 202 3.07 -19.85 -12.66
C HIS A 202 3.11 -18.32 -12.56
N ALA A 203 3.25 -17.63 -13.69
CA ALA A 203 3.33 -16.18 -13.71
C ALA A 203 2.01 -15.56 -13.22
N GLY A 204 2.06 -14.74 -12.17
CA GLY A 204 0.89 -14.11 -11.55
C GLY A 204 0.27 -14.87 -10.39
N GLU A 205 0.78 -16.04 -10.03
CA GLU A 205 0.28 -16.85 -8.91
C GLU A 205 0.24 -16.07 -7.58
N GLN A 206 1.23 -15.20 -7.31
CA GLN A 206 1.20 -14.36 -6.11
C GLN A 206 0.19 -13.21 -6.23
N TYR A 207 0.06 -12.60 -7.41
CA TYR A 207 -0.96 -11.57 -7.65
C TYR A 207 -2.35 -12.10 -7.30
N ASP A 208 -2.69 -13.28 -7.83
CA ASP A 208 -3.98 -13.92 -7.60
C ASP A 208 -4.21 -14.21 -6.11
N GLY A 209 -3.17 -14.69 -5.44
CA GLY A 209 -3.19 -14.91 -4.01
C GLY A 209 -3.47 -13.62 -3.22
N ASP A 210 -2.71 -12.55 -3.48
CA ASP A 210 -2.80 -11.31 -2.72
C ASP A 210 -4.13 -10.59 -2.95
N VAL A 211 -4.64 -10.59 -4.19
CA VAL A 211 -5.96 -10.05 -4.52
C VAL A 211 -7.06 -10.87 -3.86
N ARG A 212 -7.03 -12.20 -3.95
CA ARG A 212 -8.04 -13.07 -3.32
C ARG A 212 -8.11 -12.85 -1.81
N ARG A 213 -6.96 -12.79 -1.12
CA ARG A 213 -6.91 -12.57 0.33
C ARG A 213 -7.46 -11.22 0.73
N ALA A 214 -7.07 -10.16 0.02
CA ALA A 214 -7.60 -8.82 0.28
C ALA A 214 -9.13 -8.79 0.08
N ARG A 215 -9.65 -9.41 -0.98
CA ARG A 215 -11.11 -9.51 -1.21
C ARG A 215 -11.84 -10.23 -0.08
N ARG A 216 -11.32 -11.36 0.41
CA ARG A 216 -11.90 -12.07 1.58
C ARG A 216 -11.98 -11.18 2.82
N VAL A 217 -10.99 -10.32 3.06
CA VAL A 217 -11.03 -9.36 4.17
C VAL A 217 -12.11 -8.29 3.92
N LEU A 218 -12.20 -7.76 2.70
CA LEU A 218 -13.22 -6.77 2.34
C LEU A 218 -14.65 -7.31 2.48
N GLU A 219 -14.87 -8.57 2.09
CA GLU A 219 -16.14 -9.28 2.29
C GLU A 219 -16.50 -9.34 3.78
N GLY A 220 -15.55 -9.75 4.64
CA GLY A 220 -15.76 -9.79 6.09
C GLY A 220 -15.96 -8.41 6.75
N LEU A 221 -15.47 -7.33 6.14
CA LEU A 221 -15.72 -5.95 6.61
C LEU A 221 -17.10 -5.41 6.22
N SER A 222 -17.73 -6.00 5.19
CA SER A 222 -18.99 -5.50 4.63
C SER A 222 -20.24 -6.01 5.38
N GLY A 223 -20.10 -7.07 6.19
CA GLY A 223 -21.18 -7.64 7.00
C GLY A 223 -22.34 -8.26 6.19
N ASP A 224 -23.28 -8.91 6.89
CA ASP A 224 -24.43 -9.63 6.30
C ASP A 224 -25.76 -8.85 6.47
N GLY A 225 -25.75 -7.61 6.96
CA GLY A 225 -26.94 -6.91 7.49
C GLY A 225 -27.42 -5.66 6.73
N GLU A 226 -28.73 -5.38 6.79
CA GLU A 226 -29.41 -4.23 6.14
C GLU A 226 -28.96 -2.82 6.65
N ASN A 227 -28.14 -2.76 7.71
CA ASN A 227 -27.64 -1.52 8.31
C ASN A 227 -26.13 -1.29 8.15
N ASP A 228 -25.45 -2.09 7.33
CA ASP A 228 -24.00 -2.00 7.20
C ASP A 228 -23.53 -0.79 6.37
N GLY A 229 -22.41 -0.25 6.82
CA GLY A 229 -21.75 0.91 6.25
C GLY A 229 -21.16 0.65 4.86
N ALA A 230 -21.01 1.69 4.04
CA ALA A 230 -20.40 1.55 2.72
C ALA A 230 -18.88 1.30 2.85
N VAL A 231 -18.42 0.11 2.47
CA VAL A 231 -16.99 -0.23 2.33
C VAL A 231 -16.54 0.07 0.90
N SER A 232 -15.49 0.85 0.73
CA SER A 232 -14.93 1.17 -0.60
C SER A 232 -13.41 1.19 -0.57
N VAL A 233 -12.78 0.68 -1.63
CA VAL A 233 -11.34 0.84 -1.84
C VAL A 233 -11.05 2.26 -2.31
N ALA A 234 -10.37 3.02 -1.47
CA ALA A 234 -10.12 4.45 -1.66
C ALA A 234 -8.73 4.75 -2.25
N GLY A 235 -7.84 3.76 -2.32
CA GLY A 235 -6.49 3.97 -2.86
C GLY A 235 -5.60 2.75 -2.70
N PHE A 236 -4.47 2.78 -3.40
CA PHE A 236 -3.47 1.73 -3.39
C PHE A 236 -2.09 2.28 -3.01
N PHE A 237 -1.35 1.50 -2.24
CA PHE A 237 0.04 1.72 -1.95
C PHE A 237 0.88 0.56 -2.46
N PHE A 238 2.01 0.86 -3.10
CA PHE A 238 2.90 -0.16 -3.65
C PHE A 238 4.37 0.11 -3.31
N TRP A 239 5.04 -0.89 -2.74
CA TRP A 239 6.49 -0.80 -2.50
C TRP A 239 7.20 -2.12 -2.81
N GLN A 240 7.75 -2.17 -4.02
CA GLN A 240 8.36 -3.35 -4.62
C GLN A 240 9.34 -2.93 -5.71
N GLY A 241 10.20 -3.86 -6.12
CA GLY A 241 11.07 -3.72 -7.29
C GLY A 241 12.37 -4.49 -7.13
N ASP A 242 12.78 -4.78 -5.88
CA ASP A 242 14.09 -5.36 -5.62
C ASP A 242 14.27 -6.73 -6.27
N LYS A 243 13.20 -7.55 -6.30
CA LYS A 243 13.31 -8.89 -6.88
C LYS A 243 13.54 -8.84 -8.39
N ASP A 244 12.99 -7.85 -9.09
CA ASP A 244 13.14 -7.68 -10.53
C ASP A 244 14.56 -7.26 -10.93
N ARG A 245 15.35 -6.66 -10.02
CA ARG A 245 16.70 -6.16 -10.34
C ARG A 245 17.70 -7.27 -10.70
N TYR A 246 17.38 -8.51 -10.34
CA TYR A 246 18.23 -9.68 -10.61
C TYR A 246 18.04 -10.24 -12.03
N ASP A 247 17.09 -9.73 -12.79
CA ASP A 247 16.86 -10.11 -14.18
C ASP A 247 16.63 -8.85 -15.03
N LEU A 248 17.57 -8.59 -15.95
CA LEU A 248 17.53 -7.40 -16.79
C LEU A 248 16.28 -7.35 -17.69
N ALA A 249 15.74 -8.51 -18.08
CA ALA A 249 14.53 -8.58 -18.89
C ALA A 249 13.31 -8.14 -18.08
N TYR A 250 13.20 -8.56 -16.81
CA TYR A 250 12.15 -8.09 -15.91
C TYR A 250 12.29 -6.61 -15.58
N ALA A 251 13.50 -6.15 -15.26
CA ALA A 251 13.77 -4.73 -15.03
C ALA A 251 13.38 -3.87 -16.25
N GLY A 252 13.72 -4.32 -17.47
CA GLY A 252 13.36 -3.63 -18.71
C GLY A 252 11.85 -3.61 -19.02
N ARG A 253 11.08 -4.57 -18.49
CA ARG A 253 9.60 -4.62 -18.64
C ARG A 253 8.84 -3.98 -17.48
N TYR A 254 9.55 -3.48 -16.47
CA TYR A 254 8.92 -3.05 -15.21
C TYR A 254 7.85 -1.97 -15.42
N LYS A 255 8.06 -0.99 -16.31
CA LYS A 255 7.10 0.10 -16.57
C LYS A 255 5.77 -0.42 -17.11
N GLU A 256 5.83 -1.33 -18.09
CA GLU A 256 4.66 -1.92 -18.72
C GLU A 256 3.89 -2.79 -17.73
N ASN A 257 4.60 -3.60 -16.95
CA ASN A 257 4.00 -4.46 -15.94
C ASN A 257 3.38 -3.64 -14.79
N LEU A 258 4.03 -2.56 -14.37
CA LEU A 258 3.51 -1.65 -13.35
C LEU A 258 2.25 -0.95 -13.83
N ALA A 259 2.22 -0.44 -15.06
CA ALA A 259 1.00 0.15 -15.64
C ALA A 259 -0.14 -0.88 -15.75
N ARG A 260 0.16 -2.14 -16.09
CA ARG A 260 -0.84 -3.23 -16.08
C ARG A 260 -1.33 -3.55 -14.67
N LEU A 261 -0.44 -3.54 -13.69
CA LEU A 261 -0.76 -3.79 -12.28
C LEU A 261 -1.79 -2.78 -11.78
N VAL A 262 -1.55 -1.49 -11.99
CA VAL A 262 -2.49 -0.43 -11.59
C VAL A 262 -3.88 -0.66 -12.19
N ARG A 263 -3.96 -0.95 -13.49
CA ARG A 263 -5.23 -1.23 -14.17
C ARG A 263 -5.92 -2.48 -13.62
N ALA A 264 -5.18 -3.55 -13.41
CA ALA A 264 -5.71 -4.82 -12.91
C ALA A 264 -6.26 -4.68 -11.48
N LEU A 265 -5.51 -4.03 -10.58
CA LEU A 265 -5.97 -3.77 -9.22
C LEU A 265 -7.24 -2.91 -9.19
N ARG A 266 -7.27 -1.82 -9.96
CA ARG A 266 -8.47 -0.97 -10.06
C ARG A 266 -9.69 -1.74 -10.55
N LYS A 267 -9.51 -2.62 -11.53
CA LYS A 267 -10.58 -3.49 -12.01
C LYS A 267 -11.01 -4.50 -10.94
N ASP A 268 -10.07 -5.21 -10.35
CA ASP A 268 -10.36 -6.31 -9.42
C ASP A 268 -10.94 -5.84 -8.09
N PHE A 269 -10.68 -4.60 -7.69
CA PHE A 269 -11.28 -3.98 -6.51
C PHE A 269 -12.45 -3.05 -6.84
N GLY A 270 -12.89 -2.97 -8.11
CA GLY A 270 -14.02 -2.12 -8.51
C GLY A 270 -13.80 -0.63 -8.26
N ALA A 271 -12.55 -0.16 -8.37
CA ALA A 271 -12.10 1.18 -7.98
C ALA A 271 -11.37 1.89 -9.14
N PRO A 272 -12.04 2.20 -10.27
CA PRO A 272 -11.41 2.69 -11.50
C PRO A 272 -10.66 4.04 -11.36
N GLY A 273 -11.09 4.90 -10.43
CA GLY A 273 -10.47 6.20 -10.16
C GLY A 273 -9.54 6.22 -8.93
N ALA A 274 -9.35 5.08 -8.24
CA ALA A 274 -8.63 5.09 -6.98
C ALA A 274 -7.16 5.46 -7.18
N PRO A 275 -6.64 6.47 -6.43
CA PRO A 275 -5.27 6.91 -6.53
C PRO A 275 -4.27 5.80 -6.20
N PHE A 276 -3.12 5.84 -6.87
CA PHE A 276 -2.06 4.85 -6.71
C PHE A 276 -0.75 5.51 -6.30
N VAL A 277 -0.28 5.25 -5.08
CA VAL A 277 0.99 5.77 -4.59
C VAL A 277 2.01 4.66 -4.50
N LEU A 278 3.20 4.90 -5.04
CA LEU A 278 4.34 4.01 -4.91
C LEU A 278 5.56 4.74 -4.37
N ALA A 279 6.57 3.99 -3.94
CA ALA A 279 7.86 4.53 -3.57
C ALA A 279 8.98 3.83 -4.35
N THR A 280 10.04 4.58 -4.68
CA THR A 280 11.27 3.97 -5.20
C THR A 280 11.96 3.12 -4.13
N LEU A 281 12.98 2.35 -4.51
CA LEU A 281 13.74 1.49 -3.58
C LEU A 281 14.82 2.24 -2.79
N GLY A 282 15.13 3.47 -3.19
CA GLY A 282 16.00 4.38 -2.45
C GLY A 282 17.51 4.20 -2.61
N GLN A 283 17.99 3.07 -3.16
CA GLN A 283 19.40 2.96 -3.55
C GLN A 283 19.76 3.82 -4.78
N THR A 284 18.84 3.99 -5.74
CA THR A 284 19.13 4.62 -7.05
C THR A 284 19.04 6.14 -6.98
N ALA A 285 20.09 6.85 -7.40
CA ALA A 285 20.07 8.30 -7.59
C ALA A 285 19.38 8.70 -8.90
N ARG A 286 18.87 9.93 -8.99
CA ARG A 286 18.11 10.40 -10.18
C ARG A 286 18.93 10.37 -11.48
N ASP A 287 20.22 10.65 -11.39
CA ASP A 287 21.17 10.62 -12.51
C ASP A 287 21.54 9.19 -12.96
N GLN A 288 21.10 8.16 -12.22
CA GLN A 288 21.28 6.75 -12.57
C GLN A 288 20.02 6.14 -13.22
N ALA A 289 18.99 6.95 -13.50
CA ALA A 289 17.81 6.49 -14.22
C ALA A 289 18.18 5.80 -15.55
N GLY A 290 17.49 4.71 -15.87
CA GLY A 290 17.71 3.91 -17.08
C GLY A 290 19.01 3.11 -17.12
N THR A 291 19.89 3.25 -16.12
CA THR A 291 21.21 2.59 -16.10
C THR A 291 21.20 1.30 -15.28
N GLY A 292 21.41 0.17 -15.96
CA GLY A 292 21.35 -1.15 -15.31
C GLY A 292 19.97 -1.49 -14.77
N ALA A 293 19.83 -2.64 -14.11
CA ALA A 293 18.52 -3.11 -13.66
C ALA A 293 17.87 -2.17 -12.62
N ASP A 294 18.63 -1.71 -11.62
CA ASP A 294 18.15 -0.75 -10.61
C ASP A 294 17.73 0.60 -11.23
N GLY A 295 18.45 1.08 -12.26
CA GLY A 295 18.12 2.31 -12.98
C GLY A 295 16.88 2.19 -13.85
N LEU A 296 16.70 1.05 -14.53
CA LEU A 296 15.50 0.76 -15.33
C LEU A 296 14.24 0.68 -14.45
N ILE A 297 14.32 -0.01 -13.31
CA ILE A 297 13.21 -0.09 -12.35
C ILE A 297 12.90 1.30 -11.79
N PHE A 298 13.92 2.07 -11.43
CA PHE A 298 13.76 3.44 -10.95
C PHE A 298 13.06 4.35 -11.97
N GLU A 299 13.50 4.32 -13.22
CA GLU A 299 12.89 5.08 -14.33
C GLU A 299 11.44 4.64 -14.55
N ALA A 300 11.18 3.34 -14.52
CA ALA A 300 9.83 2.80 -14.65
C ALA A 300 8.88 3.26 -13.53
N GLN A 301 9.34 3.24 -12.28
CA GLN A 301 8.57 3.68 -11.12
C GLN A 301 8.27 5.19 -11.18
N THR A 302 9.29 6.00 -11.44
CA THR A 302 9.15 7.47 -11.47
C THR A 302 8.36 7.95 -12.69
N GLY A 303 8.49 7.28 -13.82
CA GLY A 303 7.77 7.59 -15.05
C GLY A 303 6.33 7.08 -15.13
N LEU A 304 5.80 6.41 -14.09
CA LEU A 304 4.41 5.92 -14.06
C LEU A 304 3.42 7.10 -14.07
N GLN A 305 3.65 8.09 -13.22
CA GLN A 305 2.79 9.27 -13.05
C GLN A 305 2.75 10.19 -14.28
N GLU A 306 3.69 10.00 -15.22
CA GLU A 306 3.77 10.76 -16.47
C GLU A 306 2.91 10.14 -17.59
N LEU A 307 2.43 8.91 -17.41
CA LEU A 307 1.49 8.31 -18.35
C LEU A 307 0.16 9.09 -18.30
N PRO A 308 -0.42 9.50 -19.44
CA PRO A 308 -1.63 10.34 -19.46
C PRO A 308 -2.80 9.78 -18.63
N GLU A 309 -2.96 8.47 -18.62
CA GLU A 309 -3.99 7.74 -17.85
C GLU A 309 -3.80 7.74 -16.33
N PHE A 310 -2.61 8.10 -15.85
CA PHE A 310 -2.27 8.17 -14.41
C PHE A 310 -1.88 9.57 -13.96
N SER A 311 -1.86 10.55 -14.86
CA SER A 311 -1.57 11.94 -14.51
C SER A 311 -2.60 12.47 -13.51
N GLY A 312 -2.12 13.05 -12.40
CA GLY A 312 -2.98 13.52 -11.30
C GLY A 312 -3.66 12.42 -10.48
N ASN A 313 -3.36 11.14 -10.75
CA ASN A 313 -4.02 10.01 -10.09
C ASN A 313 -3.06 8.87 -9.70
N ALA A 314 -1.77 9.01 -10.00
CA ALA A 314 -0.70 8.22 -9.40
C ALA A 314 0.49 9.11 -9.04
N PHE A 315 1.25 8.72 -8.02
CA PHE A 315 2.42 9.46 -7.59
C PHE A 315 3.54 8.53 -7.09
N CYS A 316 4.77 8.76 -7.56
CA CYS A 316 5.95 8.04 -7.12
C CYS A 316 6.77 8.86 -6.12
N VAL A 317 6.82 8.40 -4.87
CA VAL A 317 7.71 8.95 -3.85
C VAL A 317 9.15 8.57 -4.15
N TYR A 318 10.00 9.56 -4.39
CA TYR A 318 11.44 9.38 -4.46
C TYR A 318 12.01 9.14 -3.06
N SER A 319 12.35 7.89 -2.74
CA SER A 319 12.64 7.48 -1.36
C SER A 319 14.10 7.58 -0.93
N LYS A 320 15.04 7.85 -1.84
CA LYS A 320 16.48 7.92 -1.51
C LYS A 320 16.81 8.85 -0.33
N PRO A 321 16.20 10.06 -0.19
CA PRO A 321 16.45 10.92 0.97
C PRO A 321 15.93 10.38 2.31
N PHE A 322 15.06 9.36 2.27
CA PHE A 322 14.49 8.70 3.44
C PHE A 322 15.19 7.37 3.77
N CYS A 323 16.19 6.96 2.98
CA CYS A 323 16.96 5.74 3.24
C CYS A 323 18.09 6.00 4.22
N HIS A 324 17.82 5.70 5.48
CA HIS A 324 18.75 5.92 6.61
C HIS A 324 19.63 4.70 6.92
N GLY A 325 19.38 3.57 6.24
CA GLY A 325 20.11 2.33 6.42
C GLY A 325 20.74 1.79 5.14
N GLY A 326 20.86 0.46 5.06
CA GLY A 326 21.38 -0.22 3.86
C GLY A 326 20.46 -0.11 2.64
N ALA A 327 20.67 -0.96 1.65
CA ALA A 327 19.84 -1.01 0.45
C ALA A 327 18.54 -1.82 0.66
N SER A 328 17.59 -1.66 -0.27
CA SER A 328 16.28 -2.34 -0.26
C SER A 328 16.39 -3.88 -0.13
N ASN A 329 17.39 -4.50 -0.76
CA ASN A 329 17.62 -5.95 -0.73
C ASN A 329 18.05 -6.48 0.64
N GLY A 330 18.64 -5.62 1.47
CA GLY A 330 19.00 -5.88 2.86
C GLY A 330 18.04 -5.22 3.84
N HIS A 331 16.82 -4.90 3.40
CA HIS A 331 15.76 -4.30 4.22
C HIS A 331 16.18 -3.02 4.93
N TYR A 332 17.07 -2.24 4.31
CA TYR A 332 17.63 -1.02 4.88
C TYR A 332 18.33 -1.27 6.22
N ASN A 333 19.01 -2.41 6.39
CA ASN A 333 19.60 -2.84 7.67
C ASN A 333 18.60 -2.84 8.84
N HIS A 334 17.33 -3.13 8.55
CA HIS A 334 16.24 -3.06 9.51
C HIS A 334 16.02 -1.67 10.13
N ASN A 335 16.44 -0.60 9.46
CA ASN A 335 16.29 0.77 9.93
C ASN A 335 14.81 1.20 9.87
N ALA A 336 14.17 1.33 11.04
CA ALA A 336 12.76 1.71 11.18
C ALA A 336 12.48 3.17 10.81
N GLU A 337 13.45 4.09 10.92
CA GLU A 337 13.30 5.47 10.43
C GLU A 337 13.01 5.48 8.93
N THR A 338 13.63 4.57 8.16
CA THR A 338 13.39 4.45 6.71
C THR A 338 11.94 4.10 6.41
N TYR A 339 11.38 3.11 7.11
CA TYR A 339 9.98 2.71 6.93
C TYR A 339 9.01 3.81 7.37
N MET A 340 9.31 4.49 8.48
CA MET A 340 8.50 5.61 8.96
C MET A 340 8.47 6.76 7.96
N ASP A 341 9.63 7.23 7.51
CA ASP A 341 9.71 8.40 6.63
C ASP A 341 9.15 8.13 5.23
N VAL A 342 9.42 6.94 4.67
CA VAL A 342 8.80 6.52 3.41
C VAL A 342 7.29 6.41 3.58
N GLY A 343 6.81 5.78 4.66
CA GLY A 343 5.36 5.67 4.94
C GLY A 343 4.68 7.03 5.12
N LEU A 344 5.33 7.96 5.83
CA LEU A 344 4.85 9.33 5.99
C LEU A 344 4.79 10.06 4.64
N ALA A 345 5.79 9.90 3.77
CA ALA A 345 5.82 10.51 2.45
C ALA A 345 4.75 9.91 1.52
N MET A 346 4.58 8.59 1.52
CA MET A 346 3.51 7.92 0.76
C MET A 346 2.13 8.37 1.25
N GLY A 347 1.90 8.42 2.57
CA GLY A 347 0.64 8.88 3.15
C GLY A 347 0.29 10.31 2.74
N ARG A 348 1.28 11.23 2.73
CA ARG A 348 1.07 12.61 2.28
C ARG A 348 0.70 12.67 0.80
N ALA A 349 1.45 11.98 -0.06
CA ALA A 349 1.14 11.92 -1.49
C ALA A 349 -0.27 11.37 -1.75
N MET A 350 -0.72 10.38 -0.98
CA MET A 350 -2.08 9.86 -1.09
C MET A 350 -3.14 10.91 -0.70
N VAL A 351 -2.92 11.64 0.39
CA VAL A 351 -3.82 12.71 0.83
C VAL A 351 -3.89 13.82 -0.21
N ASP A 352 -2.77 14.21 -0.80
CA ASP A 352 -2.73 15.25 -1.85
C ASP A 352 -3.57 14.83 -3.06
N LEU A 353 -3.40 13.58 -3.55
CA LEU A 353 -4.20 13.05 -4.66
C LEU A 353 -5.70 13.00 -4.33
N LEU A 354 -6.07 12.65 -3.10
CA LEU A 354 -7.48 12.57 -2.66
C LEU A 354 -8.10 13.95 -2.49
N ALA A 355 -7.33 14.95 -2.05
CA ALA A 355 -7.80 16.32 -1.90
C ALA A 355 -8.04 16.97 -3.26
N ASP A 356 -7.13 16.75 -4.23
CA ASP A 356 -7.28 17.28 -5.59
C ASP A 356 -8.52 16.71 -6.30
N ASP A 357 -8.79 15.40 -6.17
CA ASP A 357 -9.99 14.75 -6.73
C ASP A 357 -11.30 15.35 -6.16
N ALA A 358 -11.31 15.67 -4.86
CA ALA A 358 -12.45 16.30 -4.21
C ALA A 358 -12.72 17.73 -4.73
N THR A 359 -11.69 18.45 -5.19
CA THR A 359 -11.83 19.79 -5.79
C THR A 359 -12.24 19.77 -7.26
N GLN A 360 -11.97 18.67 -7.97
CA GLN A 360 -12.26 18.52 -9.40
C GLN A 360 -13.60 17.84 -9.70
N SER A 361 -14.25 17.23 -8.70
CA SER A 361 -15.60 16.68 -8.84
C SER A 361 -16.62 17.81 -9.11
N PRO A 362 -17.34 17.79 -10.25
CA PRO A 362 -18.36 18.81 -10.51
C PRO A 362 -19.44 18.70 -9.44
N GLY A 363 -19.76 19.83 -8.79
CA GLY A 363 -20.90 19.93 -7.88
C GLY A 363 -22.17 19.42 -8.55
N PRO A 364 -23.19 19.00 -7.77
CA PRO A 364 -24.39 18.37 -8.31
C PRO A 364 -24.95 19.26 -9.43
N THR A 365 -24.94 18.74 -10.66
CA THR A 365 -25.64 19.33 -11.80
C THR A 365 -27.10 19.42 -11.41
N GLY A 366 -27.49 20.60 -10.95
CA GLY A 366 -28.88 20.97 -10.74
C GLY A 366 -29.61 20.82 -12.06
N ILE A 367 -30.53 19.87 -12.07
CA ILE A 367 -31.61 19.80 -13.05
C ILE A 367 -32.40 21.12 -12.91
N LEU A 368 -32.40 21.91 -13.98
CA LEU A 368 -33.51 22.77 -14.35
C LEU A 368 -34.20 22.15 -15.57
#